data_AF-A0A960H6P4-F1
#
_entry.id   AF-A0A960H6P4-F1
#
_cell.length_a   1.000
_cell.length_b   1.000
_cell.length_c   1.000
_cell.angle_alpha   90.00
_cell.angle_beta   90.00
_cell.angle_gamma   90.00
#
_symmetry.space_group_name_H-M   'P 1'
#
loop_
_entity.id
_entity.type
_entity.pdbx_description
1 polymer ?
#
loop_
_entity_poly.entity_id
_entity_poly.type
_entity_poly.pdbx_seq_one_letter_code
_entity_poly.pdbx_strand_id
1 'polypeptide(L)'
;GAVVQAGGLRLDRVTRRVAGATPDGLEVELSEREASLLGTLMAAPKRVFSRARLLESVFDGAESAGAVDLYVHYLRRKLGKQVIRTVHGTGYRFGLE
;
A
#
# COMPACT_ATOMS: atom_id res chain seq x y z
N GLY A 1 16.10 1.10 3.58
CA GLY A 1 15.95 1.53 4.99
C GLY A 1 14.59 1.09 5.50
N ALA A 2 14.41 1.02 6.82
CA ALA A 2 13.13 0.65 7.45
C ALA A 2 11.98 1.60 7.10
N VAL A 3 12.29 2.85 6.73
CA VAL A 3 11.32 3.89 6.42
C VAL A 3 11.25 4.13 4.91
N VAL A 4 10.03 4.28 4.39
CA VAL A 4 9.73 4.66 2.99
C VAL A 4 8.88 5.92 2.99
N GLN A 5 9.17 6.85 2.07
CA GLN A 5 8.45 8.12 1.94
C GLN A 5 7.99 8.32 0.51
N ALA A 6 6.74 8.76 0.32
CA ALA A 6 6.17 9.11 -0.98
C ALA A 6 4.88 9.92 -0.79
N GLY A 7 4.64 10.94 -1.64
CA GLY A 7 3.38 11.69 -1.68
C GLY A 7 2.92 12.22 -0.32
N GLY A 8 3.85 12.77 0.47
CA GLY A 8 3.57 13.29 1.81
C GLY A 8 3.28 12.22 2.90
N LEU A 9 3.39 10.92 2.58
CA LEU A 9 3.32 9.84 3.56
C LEU A 9 4.70 9.32 3.93
N ARG A 10 4.85 8.95 5.20
CA ARG A 10 6.00 8.22 5.75
C ARG A 10 5.51 6.92 6.35
N LEU A 11 6.00 5.80 5.82
CA LEU A 11 5.78 4.46 6.36
C LEU A 11 7.04 3.97 7.05
N ASP A 12 6.94 3.59 8.31
CA ASP A 12 7.93 2.78 9.00
C ASP A 12 7.52 1.30 8.90
N ARG A 13 8.32 0.50 8.18
CA ARG A 13 8.02 -0.91 7.92
C ARG A 13 8.24 -1.82 9.13
N VAL A 14 9.03 -1.39 10.12
CA VAL A 14 9.33 -2.18 11.32
C VAL A 14 8.19 -2.01 12.33
N THR A 15 7.81 -0.77 12.59
CA THR A 15 6.70 -0.45 13.51
C THR A 15 5.32 -0.53 12.83
N ARG A 16 5.29 -0.61 11.50
CA ARG A 16 4.08 -0.67 10.65
C ARG A 16 3.18 0.54 10.84
N ARG A 17 3.79 1.71 11.01
CA ARG A 17 3.10 2.98 11.24
C ARG A 17 3.24 3.92 10.07
N VAL A 18 2.13 4.58 9.72
CA VAL A 18 2.06 5.59 8.67
C VAL A 18 1.72 6.93 9.29
N ALA A 19 2.48 7.96 8.91
CA ALA A 19 2.23 9.35 9.30
C ALA A 19 2.28 10.28 8.07
N GLY A 20 1.79 11.50 8.23
CA GLY A 20 1.81 12.56 7.20
C GLY A 20 0.41 12.86 6.66
N ALA A 21 0.25 12.81 5.33
CA ALA A 21 -1.01 13.06 4.62
C ALA A 21 -2.11 11.98 4.82
N THR A 22 -2.36 11.56 6.05
CA THR A 22 -3.47 10.66 6.43
C THR A 22 -4.78 11.45 6.56
N PRO A 23 -5.97 10.83 6.42
CA PRO A 23 -7.25 11.55 6.43
C PRO A 23 -7.48 12.42 7.67
N ASP A 24 -7.07 11.92 8.83
CA ASP A 24 -7.27 12.60 10.12
C ASP A 24 -6.00 13.33 10.61
N GLY A 25 -4.92 13.30 9.83
CA GLY A 25 -3.61 13.84 10.22
C GLY A 25 -2.90 13.06 11.35
N LEU A 26 -3.48 11.95 11.79
CA LEU A 26 -2.95 11.09 12.85
C LEU A 26 -2.09 9.95 12.29
N GLU A 27 -1.24 9.41 13.16
CA GLU A 27 -0.52 8.17 12.88
C GLU A 27 -1.49 6.99 12.79
N VAL A 28 -1.32 6.16 11.77
CA VAL A 28 -2.17 4.99 11.50
C VAL A 28 -1.34 3.72 11.59
N GLU A 29 -1.79 2.79 12.42
CA GLU A 29 -1.21 1.46 12.52
C GLU A 29 -1.75 0.53 11.41
N LEU A 30 -0.81 -0.18 10.77
CA LEU A 30 -1.05 -1.14 9.73
C LEU A 30 -0.74 -2.56 10.22
N SER A 31 -1.46 -3.54 9.68
CA SER A 31 -1.04 -4.94 9.75
C SER A 31 0.24 -5.15 8.94
N GLU A 32 0.87 -6.30 9.12
CA GLU A 32 2.07 -6.67 8.36
C GLU A 32 1.84 -6.68 6.85
N ARG A 33 0.72 -7.25 6.40
CA ARG A 33 0.35 -7.31 4.98
C ARG A 33 -0.01 -5.93 4.42
N GLU A 34 -0.72 -5.10 5.18
CA GLU A 34 -1.00 -3.71 4.80
C GLU A 34 0.29 -2.90 4.62
N ALA A 35 1.21 -2.97 5.59
CA ALA A 35 2.49 -2.28 5.55
C ALA A 35 3.38 -2.78 4.40
N SER A 36 3.39 -4.09 4.14
CA SER A 36 4.15 -4.69 3.04
C SER A 36 3.60 -4.27 1.67
N LEU A 37 2.28 -4.29 1.50
CA LEU A 37 1.63 -3.84 0.25
C LEU A 37 1.88 -2.35 0.00
N LEU A 38 1.60 -1.51 1.00
CA LEU A 38 1.79 -0.07 0.88
C LEU A 38 3.27 0.26 0.63
N GLY A 39 4.17 -0.37 1.38
CA GLY A 39 5.61 -0.18 1.24
C GLY A 39 6.13 -0.56 -0.13
N THR A 40 5.58 -1.61 -0.76
CA THR A 40 5.93 -2.02 -2.13
C THR A 40 5.53 -0.94 -3.14
N LEU A 41 4.32 -0.40 -3.02
CA LEU A 41 3.83 0.66 -3.91
C LEU A 41 4.61 1.97 -3.71
N MET A 42 4.85 2.38 -2.46
CA MET A 42 5.59 3.60 -2.12
C MET A 42 7.06 3.55 -2.55
N ALA A 43 7.67 2.36 -2.61
CA ALA A 43 9.07 2.23 -3.05
C ALA A 43 9.24 2.52 -4.55
N ALA A 44 8.18 2.44 -5.34
CA ALA A 44 8.19 2.78 -6.76
C ALA A 44 6.86 3.49 -7.13
N PRO A 45 6.66 4.75 -6.70
CA PRO A 45 5.34 5.36 -6.70
C PRO A 45 4.74 5.58 -8.09
N LYS A 46 5.59 5.72 -9.11
CA LYS A 46 5.19 5.85 -10.52
C LYS A 46 4.95 4.50 -11.22
N ARG A 47 5.33 3.37 -10.60
CA ARG A 47 5.23 2.04 -11.20
C ARG A 47 3.83 1.45 -10.99
N VAL A 48 3.28 0.86 -12.05
CA VAL A 48 2.10 0.00 -11.96
C VAL A 48 2.53 -1.43 -11.66
N PHE A 49 1.96 -2.01 -10.61
CA PHE A 49 2.15 -3.40 -10.23
C PHE A 49 0.91 -4.20 -10.60
N SER A 50 1.10 -5.34 -11.27
CA SER A 50 0.00 -6.26 -11.53
C SER A 50 -0.46 -6.95 -10.26
N ARG A 51 -1.72 -7.39 -10.23
CA ARG A 51 -2.26 -8.18 -9.10
C ARG A 51 -1.42 -9.42 -8.83
N ALA A 52 -1.08 -10.17 -9.88
CA ALA A 52 -0.24 -11.37 -9.76
C ALA A 52 1.12 -11.06 -9.13
N ARG A 53 1.78 -9.96 -9.53
CA ARG A 53 3.08 -9.56 -8.96
C ARG A 53 2.96 -9.14 -7.49
N LEU A 54 1.90 -8.43 -7.12
CA LEU A 54 1.64 -8.07 -5.72
C LEU A 54 1.33 -9.32 -4.89
N LEU A 55 0.56 -10.26 -5.44
CA LEU A 55 0.25 -11.54 -4.79
C LEU A 55 1.52 -12.34 -4.49
N GLU A 56 2.40 -12.48 -5.49
CA GLU A 56 3.67 -13.18 -5.34
C GLU A 56 4.61 -12.52 -4.33
N SER A 57 4.76 -11.19 -4.40
CA SER A 57 5.76 -10.47 -3.60
C SER A 57 5.33 -10.08 -2.19
N VAL A 58 4.02 -10.01 -1.92
CA VAL A 58 3.49 -9.55 -0.63
C VAL A 58 2.75 -10.64 0.12
N PHE A 59 2.26 -11.67 -0.56
CA PHE A 59 1.36 -12.68 0.01
C PHE A 59 1.87 -14.12 -0.20
N ASP A 60 3.13 -14.28 -0.56
CA ASP A 60 3.84 -15.56 -0.69
C ASP A 60 3.12 -16.59 -1.59
N GLY A 61 2.30 -16.10 -2.54
CA GLY A 61 1.49 -16.93 -3.44
C GLY A 61 0.39 -17.77 -2.78
N ALA A 62 0.23 -17.73 -1.45
CA ALA A 62 -0.65 -18.60 -0.66
C ALA A 62 -2.02 -17.98 -0.37
N GLU A 63 -2.17 -16.67 -0.53
CA GLU A 63 -3.49 -16.02 -0.37
C GLU A 63 -4.32 -16.11 -1.66
N SER A 64 -5.64 -16.16 -1.50
CA SER A 64 -6.57 -16.23 -2.62
C SER A 64 -6.37 -15.08 -3.62
N ALA A 65 -6.78 -15.27 -4.88
CA ALA A 65 -6.66 -14.26 -5.94
C ALA A 65 -7.26 -12.88 -5.57
N GLY A 66 -8.21 -12.81 -4.63
CA GLY A 66 -8.84 -11.58 -4.16
C GLY A 66 -8.11 -10.84 -3.02
N ALA A 67 -7.02 -11.40 -2.48
CA ALA A 67 -6.31 -10.83 -1.34
C ALA A 67 -5.77 -9.42 -1.61
N VAL A 68 -5.15 -9.22 -2.77
CA VAL A 68 -4.64 -7.90 -3.17
C VAL A 68 -5.74 -6.84 -3.13
N ASP A 69 -6.92 -7.16 -3.68
CA ASP A 69 -8.05 -6.24 -3.72
C ASP A 69 -8.60 -5.95 -2.31
N LEU A 70 -8.63 -6.96 -1.44
CA LEU A 70 -9.04 -6.83 -0.04
C LEU A 70 -8.12 -5.87 0.74
N TYR A 71 -6.80 -6.05 0.63
CA TYR A 71 -5.84 -5.20 1.32
C TYR A 71 -5.74 -3.79 0.72
N VAL A 72 -5.98 -3.62 -0.59
CA VAL A 72 -6.18 -2.30 -1.18
C VAL A 72 -7.43 -1.62 -0.59
N HIS A 73 -8.53 -2.36 -0.41
CA HIS A 73 -9.72 -1.84 0.23
C HIS A 73 -9.45 -1.38 1.67
N TYR A 74 -8.76 -2.19 2.47
CA TYR A 74 -8.40 -1.82 3.85
C TYR A 74 -7.50 -0.59 3.92
N LEU A 75 -6.46 -0.52 3.09
CA LEU A 75 -5.58 0.65 3.02
C LEU A 75 -6.34 1.91 2.63
N ARG A 76 -7.24 1.83 1.66
CA ARG A 76 -8.07 2.99 1.26
C ARG A 76 -9.05 3.43 2.35
N ARG A 77 -9.55 2.49 3.14
CA ARG A 77 -10.42 2.79 4.29
C ARG A 77 -9.64 3.51 5.39
N LYS A 78 -8.40 3.10 5.66
CA LYS A 78 -7.54 3.68 6.71
C LYS A 78 -6.86 4.99 6.30
N LEU A 79 -6.40 5.09 5.06
CA LEU A 79 -5.50 6.16 4.60
C LEU A 79 -6.14 7.06 3.52
N GLY A 80 -7.39 6.80 3.17
CA GLY A 80 -8.10 7.53 2.11
C GLY A 80 -7.97 6.86 0.74
N LYS A 81 -8.99 7.04 -0.10
CA LYS A 81 -9.11 6.37 -1.41
C LYS A 81 -7.96 6.69 -2.38
N GLN A 82 -7.39 7.89 -2.24
CA GLN A 82 -6.33 8.43 -3.09
C GLN A 82 -4.96 7.77 -2.88
N VAL A 83 -4.74 7.09 -1.74
CA VAL A 83 -3.43 6.48 -1.40
C VAL A 83 -2.97 5.46 -2.44
N ILE A 84 -3.92 4.74 -3.04
CA ILE A 84 -3.68 3.72 -4.06
C ILE A 84 -4.61 4.00 -5.23
N ARG A 85 -4.05 4.09 -6.43
CA ARG A 85 -4.82 4.25 -7.67
C ARG A 85 -4.98 2.89 -8.35
N THR A 86 -6.21 2.58 -8.78
CA THR A 86 -6.48 1.44 -9.64
C THR A 86 -6.09 1.78 -11.07
N VAL A 87 -5.33 0.90 -11.72
CA VAL A 87 -5.09 0.92 -13.16
C VAL A 87 -5.90 -0.22 -13.76
N HIS A 88 -7.00 0.15 -14.43
CA HIS A 88 -7.99 -0.81 -14.92
C HIS A 88 -7.35 -1.85 -15.84
N GLY A 89 -7.74 -3.12 -15.68
CA GLY A 89 -7.15 -4.24 -16.43
C GLY A 89 -5.71 -4.62 -16.07
N THR A 90 -4.98 -3.83 -15.28
CA THR A 90 -3.56 -4.09 -14.97
C THR A 90 -3.33 -4.37 -13.49
N GLY A 91 -3.74 -3.48 -12.58
CA GLY A 91 -3.45 -3.61 -11.16
C GLY A 91 -3.45 -2.27 -10.43
N TYR A 92 -2.39 -2.00 -9.67
CA TYR A 92 -2.35 -0.90 -8.70
C TYR A 92 -1.03 -0.12 -8.75
N ARG A 93 -1.10 1.17 -8.41
CA ARG A 93 0.07 2.02 -8.15
C ARG A 93 -0.17 2.91 -6.94
N PHE A 94 0.90 3.47 -6.40
CA PHE A 94 0.78 4.54 -5.41
C PHE A 94 0.08 5.76 -6.05
N GLY A 95 -0.85 6.36 -5.30
CA GLY A 95 -1.79 7.35 -5.85
C GLY A 95 -1.56 8.79 -5.41
N LEU A 96 -0.76 9.02 -4.37
CA LEU A 96 -0.36 10.36 -3.92
C LEU A 96 0.90 10.82 -4.66
N GLU A 97 0.95 12.10 -5.01
CA GLU A 97 2.08 12.76 -5.68
C GLU A 97 2.83 13.67 -4.70
#